data_AF-A0A353Z5D0-F1
#
_entry.id   AF-A0A353Z5D0-F1
#
_cell.length_a   1.000
_cell.length_b   1.000
_cell.length_c   1.000
_cell.angle_alpha   90.00
_cell.angle_beta   90.00
_cell.angle_gamma   90.00
#
_symmetry.space_group_name_H-M   'P 1'
#
loop_
_entity.id
_entity.type
_entity.pdbx_description
1 polymer ?
#
loop_
_entity_poly.entity_id
_entity_poly.type
_entity_poly.pdbx_seq_one_letter_code
_entity_poly.pdbx_strand_id
1 'polypeptide(L)'
;MTDPVDPPVPVRLSKLLAQRGLCSRREADAFIERGLVLVDGQPVNTLGLKVLPTQQIELSAEARGEQGELVTLLLNKPVGYVSGQPEPGYHPAAELLTNDRRMEETTGPVLGRESFEGLAPAGRLDIDSTGLLVFTQDGRLARRLTGDHGEIEKEYLVRVTGTLDDRSLNLLRHGLELDGRPLRPAQVEWLNRDQLRFVICEGRKRQIRRMCELVGLKVTGLKRVRIGKVRLGKLPEGQWRHLRPGETF
;
A
#
# COMPACT_ATOMS: atom_id res chain seq x y z
N MET A 1 -8.05 1.18 46.36
CA MET A 1 -7.76 2.49 45.77
C MET A 1 -7.70 2.28 44.28
N THR A 2 -8.75 2.67 43.55
CA THR A 2 -8.74 2.73 42.10
C THR A 2 -7.94 3.97 41.70
N ASP A 3 -6.87 3.78 40.93
CA ASP A 3 -6.11 4.91 40.39
C ASP A 3 -7.06 5.86 39.62
N PRO A 4 -6.87 7.19 39.74
CA PRO A 4 -7.65 8.14 38.98
C PRO A 4 -7.32 7.96 37.50
N VAL A 5 -8.30 7.49 36.72
CA VAL A 5 -8.21 7.48 35.26
C VAL A 5 -8.29 8.94 34.81
N ASP A 6 -7.19 9.47 34.28
CA ASP A 6 -7.16 10.81 33.70
C ASP A 6 -8.32 10.97 32.69
N PRO A 7 -9.02 12.13 32.70
CA PRO A 7 -10.12 12.36 31.78
C PRO A 7 -9.60 12.28 30.33
N PRO A 8 -10.34 11.63 29.43
CA PRO A 8 -9.88 11.42 28.07
C PRO A 8 -9.68 12.76 27.36
N VAL A 9 -8.46 13.00 26.87
CA VAL A 9 -8.09 14.27 26.22
C VAL A 9 -8.80 14.40 24.86
N PRO A 10 -9.49 15.52 24.57
CA PRO A 10 -10.13 15.74 23.27
C PRO A 10 -9.15 15.66 22.10
N VAL A 11 -9.53 14.92 21.07
CA VAL A 11 -8.74 14.71 19.84
C VAL A 11 -9.47 15.35 18.67
N ARG A 12 -8.71 15.92 17.72
CA ARG A 12 -9.29 16.46 16.48
C ARG A 12 -10.10 15.37 15.76
N LEU A 13 -11.34 15.67 15.39
CA LEU A 13 -12.29 14.74 14.79
C LEU A 13 -11.71 14.04 13.54
N SER A 14 -11.08 14.79 12.63
CA SER A 14 -10.45 14.18 11.43
C SER A 14 -9.28 13.26 11.74
N LYS A 15 -8.57 13.47 12.86
CA LYS A 15 -7.56 12.52 13.35
C LYS A 15 -8.24 11.26 13.91
N LEU A 16 -9.30 11.42 14.70
CA LEU A 16 -10.00 10.31 15.33
C LEU A 16 -10.70 9.41 14.28
N LEU A 17 -11.37 10.00 13.29
CA LEU A 17 -11.97 9.28 12.14
C LEU A 17 -10.92 8.44 11.40
N ALA A 18 -9.76 9.02 11.10
CA ALA A 18 -8.68 8.32 10.42
C ALA A 18 -7.98 7.25 11.26
N GLN A 19 -7.95 7.42 12.59
CA GLN A 19 -7.45 6.41 13.52
C GLN A 19 -8.41 5.23 13.65
N ARG A 20 -9.72 5.47 13.63
CA ARG A 20 -10.76 4.42 13.63
C ARG A 20 -10.95 3.77 12.24
N GLY A 21 -10.22 4.21 11.23
CA GLY A 21 -10.28 3.64 9.88
C GLY A 21 -11.54 3.98 9.08
N LEU A 22 -12.30 5.01 9.50
CA LEU A 22 -13.55 5.39 8.83
C LEU A 22 -13.30 6.05 7.47
N CYS A 23 -12.26 6.89 7.37
CA CYS A 23 -11.83 7.55 6.13
C CYS A 23 -10.36 8.00 6.27
N SER A 24 -9.74 8.47 5.18
CA SER A 24 -8.45 9.18 5.30
C SER A 24 -8.62 10.53 6.00
N ARG A 25 -7.52 11.13 6.46
CA ARG A 25 -7.57 12.46 7.11
C ARG A 25 -8.04 13.57 6.17
N ARG A 26 -7.74 13.46 4.87
CA ARG A 26 -8.17 14.42 3.84
C ARG A 26 -9.67 14.28 3.55
N GLU A 27 -10.13 13.04 3.34
CA GLU A 27 -11.58 12.74 3.23
C GLU A 27 -12.34 13.19 4.47
N ALA A 28 -11.78 12.98 5.67
CA ALA A 28 -12.40 13.39 6.92
C ALA A 28 -12.68 14.90 6.97
N ASP A 29 -11.70 15.74 6.62
CA ASP A 29 -11.92 17.19 6.60
C ASP A 29 -12.98 17.57 5.54
N ALA A 30 -12.97 16.94 4.34
CA ALA A 30 -13.98 17.18 3.29
C ALA A 30 -15.40 16.75 3.70
N PHE A 31 -15.55 15.58 4.33
CA PHE A 31 -16.83 15.10 4.84
C PHE A 31 -17.34 15.94 6.00
N ILE A 32 -16.45 16.40 6.90
CA ILE A 32 -16.84 17.32 7.96
C ILE A 32 -17.37 18.59 7.32
N GLU A 33 -16.64 19.27 6.44
CA GLU A 33 -17.08 20.54 5.84
C GLU A 33 -18.48 20.45 5.19
N ARG A 34 -18.85 19.29 4.63
CA ARG A 34 -20.15 19.02 4.03
C ARG A 34 -21.25 18.55 5.00
N GLY A 35 -20.96 18.43 6.30
CA GLY A 35 -21.91 17.95 7.30
C GLY A 35 -22.17 16.43 7.25
N LEU A 36 -21.30 15.67 6.60
CA LEU A 36 -21.47 14.23 6.36
C LEU A 36 -20.88 13.34 7.45
N VAL A 37 -20.42 13.93 8.56
CA VAL A 37 -19.93 13.24 9.74
C VAL A 37 -20.90 13.46 10.89
N LEU A 38 -21.26 12.40 11.60
CA LEU A 38 -22.08 12.47 12.81
C LEU A 38 -21.20 12.29 14.05
N VAL A 39 -21.47 13.09 15.08
CA VAL A 39 -20.93 12.92 16.43
C VAL A 39 -22.11 12.78 17.38
N ASP A 40 -22.19 11.64 18.08
CA ASP A 40 -23.32 11.27 18.95
C ASP A 40 -24.69 11.44 18.24
N GLY A 41 -24.74 11.03 16.97
CA GLY A 41 -25.94 11.10 16.13
C GLY A 41 -26.25 12.47 15.52
N GLN A 42 -25.47 13.52 15.80
CA GLN A 42 -25.67 14.86 15.25
C GLN A 42 -24.66 15.18 14.13
N PRO A 43 -25.10 15.68 12.96
CA PRO A 43 -24.19 16.08 11.90
C PRO A 43 -23.35 17.27 12.33
N VAL A 44 -22.05 17.24 12.03
CA VAL A 44 -21.10 18.31 12.35
C VAL A 44 -20.40 18.80 11.10
N ASN A 45 -20.19 20.13 11.03
CA ASN A 45 -19.55 20.76 9.88
C ASN A 45 -18.37 21.69 10.20
N THR A 46 -17.88 21.65 11.43
CA THR A 46 -16.79 22.53 11.87
C THR A 46 -15.43 21.85 11.72
N LEU A 47 -14.61 22.33 10.79
CA LEU A 47 -13.23 21.87 10.65
C LEU A 47 -12.42 22.11 11.93
N GLY A 48 -11.57 21.14 12.28
CA GLY A 48 -10.74 21.24 13.48
C GLY A 48 -11.47 20.96 14.80
N LEU A 49 -12.78 20.66 14.78
CA LEU A 49 -13.55 20.23 15.94
C LEU A 49 -12.80 19.14 16.71
N LYS A 50 -12.73 19.28 18.03
CA LYS A 50 -12.17 18.28 18.94
C LYS A 50 -13.31 17.55 19.64
N VAL A 51 -13.21 16.24 19.68
CA VAL A 51 -14.19 15.34 20.32
C VAL A 51 -13.47 14.42 21.29
N LEU A 52 -14.18 13.92 22.29
CA LEU A 52 -13.65 12.91 23.20
C LEU A 52 -13.50 11.57 22.45
N PRO A 53 -12.42 10.81 22.69
CA PRO A 53 -12.26 9.46 22.18
C PRO A 53 -13.39 8.48 22.52
N THR A 54 -14.23 8.81 23.51
CA THR A 54 -15.39 8.01 23.93
C THR A 54 -16.66 8.33 23.15
N GLN A 55 -16.73 9.46 22.44
CA GLN A 55 -17.90 9.83 21.64
C GLN A 55 -18.08 8.88 20.45
N GLN A 56 -19.34 8.67 20.08
CA GLN A 56 -19.70 7.92 18.89
C GLN A 56 -19.48 8.82 17.68
N ILE A 57 -18.69 8.36 16.72
CA ILE A 57 -18.44 9.09 15.48
C ILE A 57 -18.72 8.16 14.31
N GLU A 58 -19.47 8.66 13.34
CA GLU A 58 -19.93 7.88 12.20
C GLU A 58 -19.90 8.71 10.92
N LEU A 59 -19.79 8.03 9.78
CA LEU A 59 -20.06 8.66 8.49
C LEU A 59 -21.55 8.52 8.16
N SER A 60 -22.11 9.56 7.54
CA SER A 60 -23.45 9.52 6.98
C SER A 60 -23.58 8.39 5.92
N ALA A 61 -24.81 8.08 5.54
CA ALA A 61 -25.06 7.12 4.45
C ALA A 61 -24.49 7.63 3.11
N GLU A 62 -24.57 8.94 2.86
CA GLU A 62 -24.02 9.60 1.67
C GLU A 62 -22.50 9.46 1.60
N ALA A 63 -21.77 9.81 2.67
CA ALA A 63 -20.31 9.65 2.70
C ALA A 63 -19.87 8.18 2.53
N ARG A 64 -20.65 7.23 3.08
CA ARG A 64 -20.40 5.79 2.87
C ARG A 64 -20.66 5.37 1.41
N GLY A 65 -21.67 5.94 0.77
CA GLY A 65 -21.96 5.74 -0.65
C GLY A 65 -20.78 6.20 -1.52
N GLU A 66 -20.29 7.42 -1.31
CA GLU A 66 -19.13 7.96 -2.04
C GLU A 66 -17.88 7.10 -1.87
N GLN A 67 -17.64 6.59 -0.67
CA GLN A 67 -16.54 5.66 -0.43
C GLN A 67 -16.68 4.33 -1.18
N GLY A 68 -17.91 3.91 -1.48
CA GLY A 68 -18.19 2.70 -2.27
C GLY A 68 -17.87 2.86 -3.76
N GLU A 69 -17.79 4.09 -4.26
CA GLU A 69 -17.47 4.40 -5.66
C GLU A 69 -15.96 4.53 -5.92
N LEU A 70 -15.14 4.50 -4.87
CA LEU A 70 -13.70 4.67 -4.96
C LEU A 70 -13.04 3.54 -5.77
N VAL A 71 -12.22 3.94 -6.73
CA VAL A 71 -11.55 3.02 -7.66
C VAL A 71 -10.26 2.48 -7.05
N THR A 72 -10.01 1.17 -7.25
CA THR A 72 -8.73 0.52 -6.96
C THR A 72 -8.26 -0.30 -8.17
N LEU A 73 -7.07 0.04 -8.67
CA LEU A 73 -6.44 -0.60 -9.83
C LEU A 73 -5.17 -1.33 -9.41
N LEU A 74 -4.92 -2.45 -10.09
CA LEU A 74 -3.69 -3.22 -9.99
C LEU A 74 -2.92 -3.06 -11.30
N LEU A 75 -1.69 -2.57 -11.22
CA LEU A 75 -0.78 -2.37 -12.34
C LEU A 75 0.36 -3.39 -12.24
N ASN A 76 0.74 -4.00 -13.36
CA ASN A 76 2.03 -4.66 -13.48
C ASN A 76 3.06 -3.63 -13.97
N LYS A 77 3.72 -2.97 -13.02
CA LYS A 77 4.65 -1.88 -13.30
C LYS A 77 5.90 -2.41 -14.04
N PRO A 78 6.28 -1.84 -15.20
CA PRO A 78 7.55 -2.14 -15.86
C PRO A 78 8.75 -1.42 -15.21
N VAL A 79 9.96 -1.78 -15.64
CA VAL A 79 11.18 -1.01 -15.33
C VAL A 79 11.10 0.38 -15.99
N GLY A 80 11.76 1.37 -15.41
CA GLY A 80 11.90 2.71 -15.98
C GLY A 80 10.84 3.72 -15.51
N TYR A 81 9.79 3.24 -14.86
CA TYR A 81 8.76 4.10 -14.26
C TYR A 81 9.00 4.28 -12.76
N VAL A 82 8.78 5.48 -12.23
CA VAL A 82 8.73 5.72 -10.78
C VAL A 82 7.32 5.46 -10.27
N SER A 83 7.18 4.95 -9.05
CA SER A 83 5.84 4.59 -8.53
C SER A 83 4.96 5.80 -8.23
N GLY A 84 5.56 6.94 -7.87
CA GLY A 84 4.88 8.11 -7.31
C GLY A 84 5.01 9.36 -8.16
N GLN A 85 5.29 10.49 -7.51
CA GLN A 85 5.34 11.79 -8.17
C GLN A 85 6.36 11.80 -9.33
N PRO A 86 6.08 12.56 -10.40
CA PRO A 86 7.04 12.80 -11.46
C PRO A 86 8.30 13.43 -10.87
N GLU A 87 9.44 12.78 -11.07
CA GLU A 87 10.75 13.37 -10.83
C GLU A 87 11.31 13.81 -12.19
N PRO A 88 12.08 14.91 -12.29
CA PRO A 88 12.64 15.35 -13.57
C PRO A 88 13.39 14.22 -14.28
N GLY A 89 12.97 13.91 -15.52
CA GLY A 89 13.56 12.84 -16.32
C GLY A 89 12.99 11.44 -16.06
N TYR A 90 11.97 11.30 -15.21
CA TYR A 90 11.34 10.02 -14.90
C TYR A 90 9.83 10.03 -15.11
N HIS A 91 9.33 8.96 -15.74
CA HIS A 91 7.90 8.78 -15.99
C HIS A 91 7.20 8.15 -14.77
N PRO A 92 6.15 8.77 -14.19
CA PRO A 92 5.34 8.15 -13.16
C PRO A 92 4.51 6.99 -13.73
N ALA A 93 4.40 5.91 -12.96
CA ALA A 93 3.61 4.74 -13.32
C ALA A 93 2.11 5.04 -13.51
N ALA A 94 1.63 6.18 -12.99
CA ALA A 94 0.27 6.67 -13.24
C ALA A 94 0.01 6.96 -14.74
N GLU A 95 1.03 7.28 -15.54
CA GLU A 95 0.89 7.45 -17.00
C GLU A 95 0.47 6.16 -17.71
N LEU A 96 0.64 5.00 -17.08
CA LEU A 96 0.22 3.72 -17.62
C LEU A 96 -1.26 3.41 -17.34
N LEU A 97 -1.95 4.24 -16.55
CA LEU A 97 -3.35 4.06 -16.20
C LEU A 97 -4.25 4.69 -17.26
N THR A 98 -4.29 4.04 -18.42
CA THR A 98 -5.06 4.47 -19.58
C THR A 98 -5.89 3.31 -20.12
N ASN A 99 -7.06 3.58 -20.72
CA ASN A 99 -7.96 2.51 -21.17
C ASN A 99 -7.36 1.60 -22.27
N ASP A 100 -6.40 2.08 -23.07
CA ASP A 100 -5.65 1.28 -24.04
C ASP A 100 -4.68 0.28 -23.39
N ARG A 101 -4.28 0.53 -22.13
CA ARG A 101 -3.43 -0.36 -21.32
C ARG A 101 -4.23 -1.20 -20.33
N ARG A 102 -5.56 -1.20 -20.44
CA ARG A 102 -6.46 -2.03 -19.65
C ARG A 102 -6.33 -3.49 -20.10
N MET A 103 -6.12 -4.41 -19.17
CA MET A 103 -6.13 -5.85 -19.45
C MET A 103 -7.50 -6.26 -20.00
N GLU A 104 -7.51 -6.98 -21.12
CA GLU A 104 -8.74 -7.39 -21.82
C GLU A 104 -9.70 -8.18 -20.92
N GLU A 105 -9.16 -9.11 -20.13
CA GLU A 105 -9.89 -9.98 -19.19
C GLU A 105 -10.27 -9.29 -17.86
N THR A 106 -10.14 -7.96 -17.76
CA THR A 106 -10.47 -7.25 -16.52
C THR A 106 -11.98 -7.22 -16.31
N THR A 107 -12.41 -7.55 -15.10
CA THR A 107 -13.80 -7.39 -14.67
C THR A 107 -13.96 -5.98 -14.08
N GLY A 108 -14.83 -5.16 -14.65
CA GLY A 108 -15.08 -3.79 -14.19
C GLY A 108 -15.31 -2.85 -15.38
N PRO A 109 -15.93 -1.68 -15.15
CA PRO A 109 -16.28 -0.78 -16.24
C PRO A 109 -15.04 -0.20 -16.94
N VAL A 110 -15.23 0.26 -18.18
CA VAL A 110 -14.32 1.23 -18.79
C VAL A 110 -14.44 2.51 -17.99
N LEU A 111 -13.29 3.09 -17.62
CA LEU A 111 -13.26 4.26 -16.76
C LEU A 111 -13.32 5.54 -17.58
N GLY A 112 -14.06 6.54 -17.07
CA GLY A 112 -13.96 7.92 -17.52
C GLY A 112 -12.56 8.49 -17.20
N ARG A 113 -12.19 9.59 -17.84
CA ARG A 113 -10.88 10.22 -17.59
C ARG A 113 -10.76 10.68 -16.14
N GLU A 114 -11.85 11.20 -15.59
CA GLU A 114 -12.01 11.65 -14.22
C GLU A 114 -11.80 10.53 -13.19
N SER A 115 -12.10 9.28 -13.53
CA SER A 115 -11.92 8.16 -12.60
C SER A 115 -10.45 7.81 -12.34
N PHE A 116 -9.54 8.29 -13.19
CA PHE A 116 -8.10 8.17 -12.96
C PHE A 116 -7.55 9.28 -12.06
N GLU A 117 -8.30 10.37 -11.87
CA GLU A 117 -7.91 11.45 -10.98
C GLU A 117 -7.92 10.98 -9.53
N GLY A 118 -6.94 11.43 -8.75
CA GLY A 118 -6.82 11.05 -7.34
C GLY A 118 -6.32 9.62 -7.07
N LEU A 119 -6.09 8.80 -8.10
CA LEU A 119 -5.42 7.50 -7.93
C LEU A 119 -3.97 7.70 -7.48
N ALA A 120 -3.68 7.29 -6.24
CA ALA A 120 -2.34 7.33 -5.68
C ALA A 120 -1.77 5.92 -5.54
N PRO A 121 -0.45 5.75 -5.70
CA PRO A 121 0.18 4.45 -5.47
C PRO A 121 0.11 4.06 -3.98
N ALA A 122 -0.51 2.92 -3.70
CA ALA A 122 -0.53 2.30 -2.38
C ALA A 122 0.72 1.42 -2.19
N GLY A 123 1.84 2.08 -1.97
CA GLY A 123 3.17 1.48 -1.83
C GLY A 123 4.07 1.82 -2.99
N ARG A 124 5.34 1.39 -2.89
CA ARG A 124 6.35 1.72 -3.89
C ARG A 124 7.05 0.46 -4.39
N LEU A 125 7.50 0.55 -5.63
CA LEU A 125 8.53 -0.26 -6.26
C LEU A 125 9.62 0.69 -6.73
N ASP A 126 10.88 0.26 -6.60
CA ASP A 126 12.00 0.98 -7.16
C ASP A 126 11.88 1.05 -8.69
N ILE A 127 12.55 2.02 -9.31
CA ILE A 127 12.50 2.23 -10.76
C ILE A 127 13.00 1.02 -11.55
N ASP A 128 13.98 0.30 -11.00
CA ASP A 128 14.61 -0.92 -11.51
C ASP A 128 13.85 -2.21 -11.14
N SER A 129 12.64 -2.08 -10.59
CA SER A 129 11.82 -3.19 -10.10
C SER A 129 10.48 -3.24 -10.82
N THR A 130 9.95 -4.45 -10.99
CA THR A 130 8.71 -4.71 -11.72
C THR A 130 7.63 -5.36 -10.85
N GLY A 131 6.44 -5.51 -11.43
CA GLY A 131 5.38 -6.32 -10.84
C GLY A 131 4.27 -5.51 -10.19
N LEU A 132 3.58 -6.14 -9.25
CA LEU A 132 2.30 -5.67 -8.71
C LEU A 132 2.45 -4.34 -7.96
N LEU A 133 1.84 -3.29 -8.50
CA LEU A 133 1.66 -1.98 -7.88
C LEU A 133 0.16 -1.69 -7.79
N VAL A 134 -0.29 -1.19 -6.64
CA VAL A 134 -1.70 -0.86 -6.40
C VAL A 134 -1.86 0.65 -6.52
N PHE A 135 -2.86 1.09 -7.26
CA PHE A 135 -3.34 2.46 -7.26
C PHE A 135 -4.74 2.50 -6.67
N THR A 136 -5.02 3.45 -5.78
CA THR A 136 -6.35 3.55 -5.15
C THR A 136 -6.69 4.98 -4.81
N GLN A 137 -7.98 5.30 -4.88
CA GLN A 137 -8.55 6.52 -4.31
C GLN A 137 -8.91 6.33 -2.83
N ASP A 138 -8.99 5.08 -2.34
CA ASP A 138 -9.27 4.78 -0.94
C ASP A 138 -8.01 4.96 -0.08
N GLY A 139 -7.94 6.10 0.62
CA GLY A 139 -6.82 6.40 1.50
C GLY A 139 -6.70 5.46 2.71
N ARG A 140 -7.78 4.77 3.11
CA ARG A 140 -7.74 3.72 4.15
C ARG A 140 -6.99 2.51 3.64
N LEU A 141 -7.31 2.07 2.41
CA LEU A 141 -6.59 0.98 1.75
C LEU A 141 -5.12 1.34 1.54
N ALA A 142 -4.84 2.55 1.03
CA ALA A 142 -3.47 3.03 0.84
C ALA A 142 -2.66 2.99 2.14
N ARG A 143 -3.25 3.46 3.25
CA ARG A 143 -2.60 3.41 4.57
C ARG A 143 -2.38 1.98 5.04
N ARG A 144 -3.34 1.09 4.85
CA ARG A 144 -3.24 -0.32 5.26
C ARG A 144 -2.11 -1.05 4.50
N LEU A 145 -1.93 -0.75 3.22
CA LEU A 145 -0.89 -1.38 2.38
C LEU A 145 0.52 -0.80 2.62
N THR A 146 0.61 0.46 3.03
CA THR A 146 1.89 1.18 3.22
C THR A 146 2.36 1.32 4.66
N GLY A 147 1.49 1.14 5.65
CA GLY A 147 1.81 1.41 7.04
C GLY A 147 2.95 0.58 7.62
N ASP A 148 3.79 1.21 8.45
CA ASP A 148 4.99 0.63 9.08
C ASP A 148 4.68 -0.51 10.07
N HIS A 149 3.42 -0.64 10.50
CA HIS A 149 2.94 -1.73 11.35
C HIS A 149 2.37 -2.90 10.56
N GLY A 150 2.51 -2.90 9.23
CA GLY A 150 1.82 -3.83 8.33
C GLY A 150 2.09 -5.30 8.61
N GLU A 151 1.01 -6.05 8.79
CA GLU A 151 0.96 -7.52 8.75
C GLU A 151 0.87 -8.05 7.31
N ILE A 152 0.65 -7.14 6.34
CA ILE A 152 0.44 -7.52 4.94
C ILE A 152 1.76 -7.92 4.29
N GLU A 153 1.91 -9.23 4.15
CA GLU A 153 2.96 -9.88 3.40
C GLU A 153 3.06 -9.36 1.96
N LYS A 154 4.28 -9.23 1.48
CA LYS A 154 4.59 -8.92 0.09
C LYS A 154 5.57 -9.97 -0.41
N GLU A 155 5.24 -10.60 -1.52
CA GLU A 155 6.03 -11.67 -2.11
C GLU A 155 6.77 -11.17 -3.35
N TYR A 156 8.06 -11.50 -3.42
CA TYR A 156 8.95 -11.08 -4.48
C TYR A 156 9.71 -12.27 -5.05
N LEU A 157 9.85 -12.28 -6.37
CA LEU A 157 10.81 -13.12 -7.09
C LEU A 157 12.04 -12.28 -7.38
N VAL A 158 13.21 -12.74 -6.94
CA VAL A 158 14.45 -11.98 -6.94
C VAL A 158 15.50 -12.77 -7.70
N ARG A 159 15.91 -12.27 -8.86
CA ARG A 159 17.03 -12.82 -9.63
C ARG A 159 18.34 -12.25 -9.12
N VAL A 160 19.34 -13.11 -8.96
CA VAL A 160 20.65 -12.75 -8.39
C VAL A 160 21.80 -13.37 -9.16
N THR A 161 22.98 -12.77 -9.02
CA THR A 161 24.27 -13.40 -9.32
C THR A 161 25.09 -13.53 -8.04
N GLY A 162 25.85 -14.61 -7.93
CA GLY A 162 26.65 -14.94 -6.75
C GLY A 162 26.34 -16.35 -6.25
N THR A 163 27.02 -16.76 -5.20
CA THR A 163 26.78 -18.01 -4.48
C THR A 163 26.39 -17.70 -3.05
N LEU A 164 25.55 -18.55 -2.46
CA LEU A 164 25.05 -18.39 -1.11
C LEU A 164 25.22 -19.72 -0.38
N ASP A 165 25.83 -19.69 0.80
CA ASP A 165 25.85 -20.83 1.70
C ASP A 165 24.63 -20.83 2.63
N ASP A 166 24.39 -21.94 3.34
CA ASP A 166 23.22 -22.07 4.23
C ASP A 166 23.23 -21.03 5.36
N ARG A 167 24.41 -20.64 5.83
CA ARG A 167 24.58 -19.60 6.85
C ARG A 167 24.07 -18.25 6.33
N SER A 168 24.45 -17.87 5.13
CA SER A 168 24.04 -16.62 4.49
C SER A 168 22.56 -16.61 4.12
N LEU A 169 22.00 -17.76 3.72
CA LEU A 169 20.57 -17.92 3.55
C LEU A 169 19.79 -17.71 4.84
N ASN A 170 20.31 -18.20 5.97
CA ASN A 170 19.70 -17.96 7.27
C ASN A 170 19.79 -16.48 7.70
N LEU A 171 20.86 -15.77 7.35
CA LEU A 171 20.93 -14.31 7.56
C LEU A 171 19.82 -13.57 6.81
N LEU A 172 19.55 -13.93 5.55
CA LEU A 172 18.44 -13.35 4.78
C LEU A 172 17.08 -13.57 5.44
N ARG A 173 16.91 -14.66 6.19
CA ARG A 173 15.67 -14.96 6.94
C ARG A 173 15.58 -14.16 8.24
N HIS A 174 16.68 -13.99 8.96
CA HIS A 174 16.73 -13.26 10.22
C HIS A 174 18.16 -12.86 10.62
N GLY A 175 18.29 -11.71 11.29
CA GLY A 175 19.56 -11.26 11.89
C GLY A 175 20.29 -10.17 11.10
N LEU A 176 19.74 -9.73 9.96
CA LEU A 176 20.26 -8.56 9.24
C LEU A 176 19.73 -7.25 9.83
N GLU A 177 20.52 -6.20 9.63
CA GLU A 177 20.22 -4.83 10.06
C GLU A 177 20.36 -3.86 8.88
N LEU A 178 19.47 -2.88 8.78
CA LEU A 178 19.62 -1.76 7.84
C LEU A 178 19.44 -0.44 8.60
N ASP A 179 20.37 0.50 8.37
CA ASP A 179 20.34 1.85 8.95
C ASP A 179 20.27 1.86 10.49
N GLY A 180 21.05 1.00 11.16
CA GLY A 180 21.09 0.95 12.63
C GLY A 180 19.89 0.24 13.27
N ARG A 181 19.03 -0.42 12.47
CA ARG A 181 17.76 -1.00 12.94
C ARG A 181 17.56 -2.42 12.44
N PRO A 182 17.30 -3.41 13.32
CA PRO A 182 17.15 -4.80 12.93
C PRO A 182 15.95 -4.97 11.99
N LEU A 183 16.10 -5.83 10.98
CA LEU A 183 15.01 -6.20 10.09
C LEU A 183 14.07 -7.21 10.75
N ARG A 184 12.80 -7.20 10.34
CA ARG A 184 11.84 -8.24 10.76
C ARG A 184 12.22 -9.57 10.08
N PRO A 185 11.84 -10.71 10.69
CA PRO A 185 11.97 -12.00 10.03
C PRO A 185 11.33 -12.00 8.64
N ALA A 186 12.00 -12.63 7.69
CA ALA A 186 11.57 -12.80 6.31
C ALA A 186 11.52 -14.30 5.96
N GLN A 187 10.58 -14.69 5.10
CA GLN A 187 10.63 -16.03 4.50
C GLN A 187 11.46 -15.93 3.23
N VAL A 188 12.58 -16.65 3.18
CA VAL A 188 13.50 -16.65 2.05
C VAL A 188 13.84 -18.08 1.65
N GLU A 189 13.62 -18.40 0.38
CA GLU A 189 13.90 -19.71 -0.20
C GLU A 189 14.55 -19.55 -1.57
N TRP A 190 15.44 -20.49 -1.89
CA TRP A 190 16.04 -20.62 -3.21
C TRP A 190 15.10 -21.44 -4.09
N LEU A 191 14.65 -20.88 -5.22
CA LEU A 191 13.69 -21.56 -6.10
C LEU A 191 14.38 -22.38 -7.19
N ASN A 192 15.45 -21.83 -7.76
CA ASN A 192 16.22 -22.40 -8.86
C ASN A 192 17.57 -21.68 -8.97
N ARG A 193 18.42 -22.06 -9.92
CA ARG A 193 19.83 -21.63 -10.04
C ARG A 193 20.12 -20.15 -9.70
N ASP A 194 19.29 -19.21 -10.15
CA ASP A 194 19.56 -17.77 -10.03
C ASP A 194 18.42 -16.99 -9.37
N GLN A 195 17.45 -17.65 -8.73
CA GLN A 195 16.25 -16.98 -8.21
C GLN A 195 15.90 -17.38 -6.78
N LEU A 196 15.61 -16.37 -5.96
CA LEU A 196 15.05 -16.50 -4.62
C LEU A 196 13.60 -15.99 -4.57
N ARG A 197 12.81 -16.58 -3.68
CA ARG A 197 11.52 -16.01 -3.23
C ARG A 197 11.73 -15.32 -1.89
N PHE A 198 11.24 -14.09 -1.78
CA PHE A 198 11.19 -13.33 -0.53
C PHE A 198 9.74 -13.06 -0.15
N VAL A 199 9.37 -13.29 1.11
CA VAL A 199 8.15 -12.77 1.72
C VAL A 199 8.52 -11.89 2.90
N ILE A 200 8.12 -10.63 2.83
CA ILE A 200 8.40 -9.62 3.87
C ILE A 200 7.13 -8.84 4.21
N CYS A 201 7.01 -8.41 5.47
CA CYS A 201 5.91 -7.56 5.93
C CYS A 201 6.31 -6.08 6.12
N GLU A 202 7.62 -5.79 6.04
CA GLU A 202 8.15 -4.42 6.02
C GLU A 202 8.61 -4.03 4.60
N GLY A 203 8.92 -2.75 4.40
CA GLY A 203 9.28 -2.21 3.09
C GLY A 203 10.25 -1.03 3.18
N ARG A 204 11.43 -1.24 3.79
CA ARG A 204 12.47 -0.19 3.86
C ARG A 204 13.05 0.13 2.49
N LYS A 205 13.67 1.29 2.36
CA LYS A 205 14.30 1.76 1.11
C LYS A 205 15.26 0.69 0.56
N ARG A 206 14.94 0.15 -0.64
CA ARG A 206 15.71 -0.90 -1.34
C ARG A 206 16.01 -2.14 -0.50
N GLN A 207 15.15 -2.47 0.46
CA GLN A 207 15.41 -3.50 1.50
C GLN A 207 15.96 -4.82 0.94
N ILE A 208 15.26 -5.47 0.02
CA ILE A 208 15.67 -6.78 -0.52
C ILE A 208 17.03 -6.70 -1.22
N ARG A 209 17.29 -5.62 -1.97
CA ARG A 209 18.57 -5.44 -2.67
C ARG A 209 19.71 -5.30 -1.67
N ARG A 210 19.51 -4.49 -0.63
CA ARG A 210 20.49 -4.29 0.45
C ARG A 210 20.71 -5.57 1.27
N MET A 211 19.65 -6.33 1.53
CA MET A 211 19.76 -7.65 2.18
C MET A 211 20.62 -8.61 1.36
N CYS A 212 20.40 -8.68 0.05
CA CYS A 212 21.20 -9.50 -0.86
C CYS A 212 22.67 -9.05 -0.88
N GLU A 213 22.93 -7.74 -0.96
CA GLU A 213 24.29 -7.18 -0.94
C GLU A 213 25.07 -7.56 0.33
N LEU A 214 24.42 -7.53 1.49
CA LEU A 214 25.03 -7.90 2.79
C LEU A 214 25.48 -9.36 2.86
N VAL A 215 24.92 -10.23 2.02
CA VAL A 215 25.29 -11.64 1.94
C VAL A 215 26.07 -11.98 0.66
N GLY A 216 26.58 -10.97 -0.04
CA GLY A 216 27.41 -11.14 -1.24
C GLY A 216 26.64 -11.45 -2.54
N LEU A 217 25.31 -11.31 -2.54
CA LEU A 217 24.49 -11.47 -3.74
C LEU A 217 24.25 -10.12 -4.44
N LYS A 218 24.30 -10.13 -5.76
CA LYS A 218 23.91 -8.97 -6.59
C LYS A 218 22.56 -9.21 -7.24
N VAL A 219 21.57 -8.38 -6.94
CA VAL A 219 20.23 -8.47 -7.55
C VAL A 219 20.26 -7.97 -8.99
N THR A 220 19.87 -8.83 -9.92
CA THR A 220 19.73 -8.51 -11.36
C THR A 220 18.28 -8.29 -11.79
N GLY A 221 17.31 -8.75 -11.01
CA GLY A 221 15.90 -8.52 -11.25
C GLY A 221 15.06 -8.67 -9.98
N LEU A 222 14.05 -7.84 -9.82
CA LEU A 222 13.17 -7.88 -8.66
C LEU A 222 11.73 -7.64 -9.10
N LYS A 223 10.88 -8.64 -8.88
CA LYS A 223 9.47 -8.62 -9.30
C LYS A 223 8.55 -8.91 -8.12
N ARG A 224 7.68 -7.96 -7.75
CA ARG A 224 6.63 -8.21 -6.75
C ARG A 224 5.49 -8.97 -7.39
N VAL A 225 5.17 -10.15 -6.87
CA VAL A 225 4.17 -11.06 -7.44
C VAL A 225 2.91 -11.19 -6.60
N ARG A 226 2.93 -10.74 -5.34
CA ARG A 226 1.77 -10.76 -4.43
C ARG A 226 1.85 -9.65 -3.38
N ILE A 227 0.69 -9.13 -3.00
CA ILE A 227 0.48 -8.29 -1.82
C ILE A 227 -0.71 -8.88 -1.07
N GLY A 228 -0.48 -9.36 0.15
CA GLY A 228 -1.52 -10.04 0.92
C GLY A 228 -2.05 -11.26 0.17
N LYS A 229 -3.36 -11.34 -0.03
CA LYS A 229 -3.99 -12.41 -0.83
C LYS A 229 -4.04 -12.10 -2.34
N VAL A 230 -3.81 -10.85 -2.74
CA VAL A 230 -3.87 -10.41 -4.14
C VAL A 230 -2.60 -10.77 -4.88
N ARG A 231 -2.73 -11.58 -5.93
CA ARG A 231 -1.62 -12.03 -6.80
C ARG A 231 -1.59 -11.24 -8.10
N LEU A 232 -0.38 -11.06 -8.63
CA LEU A 232 -0.15 -10.48 -9.97
C LEU A 232 -0.82 -11.32 -11.06
N GLY A 233 -0.73 -12.65 -10.95
CA GLY A 233 -1.38 -13.58 -11.87
C GLY A 233 -0.91 -13.39 -13.32
N LYS A 234 -1.86 -13.35 -14.24
CA LYS A 234 -1.64 -13.20 -15.68
C LYS A 234 -1.58 -11.74 -16.15
N LEU A 235 -1.61 -10.76 -15.24
CA LEU A 235 -1.63 -9.34 -15.60
C LEU A 235 -0.38 -8.98 -16.44
N PRO A 236 -0.53 -8.62 -17.72
CA PRO A 236 0.61 -8.32 -18.59
C PRO A 236 1.39 -7.10 -18.11
N GLU A 237 2.69 -7.07 -18.39
CA GLU A 237 3.53 -5.93 -18.02
C GLU A 237 3.08 -4.65 -18.72
N GLY A 238 3.07 -3.53 -17.98
CA GLY A 238 2.59 -2.24 -18.47
C GLY A 238 1.06 -2.12 -18.54
N GLN A 239 0.32 -3.18 -18.19
CA GLN A 239 -1.14 -3.18 -18.15
C GLN A 239 -1.69 -3.16 -16.73
N TRP A 240 -2.94 -2.71 -16.62
CA TRP A 240 -3.68 -2.65 -15.36
C TRP A 240 -5.03 -3.37 -15.44
N ARG A 241 -5.55 -3.75 -14.28
CA ARG A 241 -6.90 -4.29 -14.10
C ARG A 241 -7.55 -3.72 -12.84
N HIS A 242 -8.87 -3.80 -12.75
CA HIS A 242 -9.58 -3.50 -11.50
C HIS A 242 -9.23 -4.54 -10.43
N LEU A 243 -9.24 -4.11 -9.17
CA LEU A 243 -9.38 -5.05 -8.05
C LEU A 243 -10.77 -5.69 -8.16
N ARG A 244 -10.84 -7.02 -8.22
CA ARG A 244 -12.10 -7.72 -8.47
C ARG A 244 -13.01 -7.69 -7.25
N PRO A 245 -14.34 -7.75 -7.43
CA PRO A 245 -15.25 -8.03 -6.33
C PRO A 245 -14.82 -9.30 -5.57
N GLY A 246 -14.67 -9.20 -4.26
CA GLY A 246 -14.21 -10.30 -3.40
C GLY A 246 -12.69 -10.45 -3.27
N GLU A 247 -11.88 -9.79 -4.11
CA GLU A 247 -10.44 -9.70 -3.84
C GLU A 247 -10.20 -8.79 -2.63
N THR A 248 -9.41 -9.28 -1.69
CA THR A 248 -8.98 -8.55 -0.50
C THR A 248 -7.48 -8.74 -0.33
N PHE A 249 -6.80 -7.74 0.24
CA PHE A 249 -5.39 -7.83 0.57
C PHE A 249 -5.21 -8.58 1.89
#